data_AF-A0A932QDR0-F1
#
_entry.id   AF-A0A932QDR0-F1
#
_cell.length_a   1.000
_cell.length_b   1.000
_cell.length_c   1.000
_cell.angle_alpha   90.00
_cell.angle_beta   90.00
_cell.angle_gamma   90.00
#
_symmetry.space_group_name_H-M   'P 1'
#
loop_
_entity.id
_entity.type
_entity.pdbx_description
1 polymer ?
#
loop_
_entity_poly.entity_id
_entity_poly.type
_entity_poly.pdbx_seq_one_letter_code
_entity_poly.pdbx_strand_id
1 'polypeptide(L)' 'MPIRIYKYIFLEVLYPFFGGFVFFMFVFLMFQVVRLADYFINHGVGLTLLAKMTSYISAAFLPVVMPVSFLVAT' A
#
# COMPACT_ATOMS: atom_id res chain seq x y z
N MET A 1 21.66 12.67 -26.61
CA MET A 1 20.82 11.46 -26.75
C MET A 1 20.64 10.57 -25.48
N PRO A 2 21.08 10.91 -24.24
CA PRO A 2 20.91 9.98 -23.11
C PRO A 2 19.55 10.12 -22.36
N ILE A 3 18.90 11.29 -22.39
CA ILE A 3 17.71 11.57 -21.57
C ILE A 3 16.49 10.69 -21.90
N ARG A 4 16.40 10.21 -23.15
CA ARG A 4 15.29 9.36 -23.62
C ARG A 4 15.36 7.96 -23.04
N ILE A 5 16.57 7.40 -22.94
CA ILE A 5 16.80 6.04 -22.42
C ILE A 5 16.50 6.01 -20.92
N TYR A 6 16.99 7.01 -20.17
CA TYR A 6 16.67 7.13 -18.74
C TYR A 6 15.17 7.25 -18.46
N LYS A 7 14.44 8.03 -19.27
CA LYS A 7 12.97 8.11 -19.16
C LYS A 7 12.27 6.79 -19.45
N TYR A 8 12.77 6.04 -20.44
CA TYR A 8 12.17 4.77 -20.83
C TYR A 8 12.33 3.72 -19.72
N ILE A 9 13.56 3.53 -19.24
CA ILE A 9 13.86 2.61 -18.13
C ILE A 9 13.08 3.01 -16.87
N PHE A 10 13.02 4.32 -16.56
CA PHE A 10 12.27 4.79 -15.41
C PHE A 10 10.78 4.46 -15.51
N LEU A 11 10.15 4.69 -16.68
CA LEU A 11 8.75 4.32 -16.89
C LEU A 11 8.53 2.81 -16.82
N GLU A 12 9.45 2.03 -17.37
CA GLU A 12 9.41 0.57 -17.41
C GLU A 12 9.49 -0.05 -16.02
N VAL A 13 10.19 0.57 -15.07
CA VAL A 13 10.19 0.19 -13.64
C VAL A 13 8.97 0.77 -12.89
N LEU A 14 8.52 1.97 -13.26
CA LEU A 14 7.41 2.64 -12.58
C LEU A 14 6.07 1.91 -12.73
N TYR A 15 5.80 1.33 -13.91
CA TYR A 15 4.58 0.54 -14.15
C TYR A 15 4.47 -0.69 -13.22
N PRO A 16 5.44 -1.63 -13.19
CA PRO A 16 5.40 -2.78 -12.29
C PRO A 16 5.51 -2.37 -10.82
N PHE A 17 6.22 -1.29 -10.51
CA PHE A 17 6.26 -0.72 -9.14
C PHE A 17 4.87 -0.35 -8.64
N PHE A 18 4.09 0.40 -9.42
CA PHE A 18 2.72 0.76 -9.02
C PHE A 18 1.80 -0.46 -8.91
N GLY A 19 1.96 -1.44 -9.81
CA GLY A 19 1.24 -2.71 -9.73
C GLY A 19 1.53 -3.46 -8.44
N GLY A 20 2.82 -3.63 -8.10
CA GLY A 20 3.26 -4.23 -6.85
C GLY A 20 2.80 -3.43 -5.62
N PHE A 21 2.93 -2.11 -5.65
CA PHE A 21 2.53 -1.23 -4.56
C PHE A 21 1.05 -1.40 -4.21
N VAL A 22 0.17 -1.32 -5.23
CA VAL A 22 -1.28 -1.49 -5.03
C VAL A 22 -1.60 -2.90 -4.54
N PHE A 23 -0.96 -3.92 -5.11
CA PHE A 23 -1.16 -5.31 -4.71
C PHE A 23 -0.77 -5.56 -3.24
N PHE A 24 0.44 -5.16 -2.84
CA PHE A 24 0.90 -5.35 -1.46
C PHE A 24 0.13 -4.50 -0.46
N MET A 25 -0.20 -3.24 -0.79
CA MET A 25 -1.07 -2.42 0.06
C MET A 25 -2.42 -3.12 0.30
N PHE A 26 -3.01 -3.70 -0.75
CA PHE A 26 -4.26 -4.43 -0.64
C PHE A 26 -4.14 -5.68 0.26
N VAL A 27 -3.09 -6.49 0.05
CA VAL A 27 -2.82 -7.68 0.87
C VAL A 27 -2.63 -7.31 2.35
N PHE A 28 -1.85 -6.26 2.66
CA PHE A 28 -1.65 -5.82 4.04
C PHE A 28 -2.94 -5.29 4.67
N LEU A 29 -3.78 -4.58 3.91
CA LEU A 29 -5.08 -4.14 4.39
C LEU A 29 -6.01 -5.32 4.68
N MET A 30 -6.00 -6.39 3.88
CA MET A 30 -6.82 -7.58 4.16
C MET A 30 -6.50 -8.21 5.52
N PHE A 31 -5.22 -8.26 5.91
CA PHE A 31 -4.85 -8.72 7.25
C PHE A 31 -5.40 -7.84 8.37
N GLN A 32 -5.54 -6.54 8.11
CA GLN A 32 -6.04 -5.58 9.10
C GLN A 32 -7.56 -5.52 9.16
N VAL A 33 -8.28 -5.93 8.11
CA VAL A 33 -9.75 -5.97 8.10
C VAL A 33 -10.29 -6.85 9.24
N VAL A 34 -9.66 -7.99 9.52
CA VAL A 34 -10.07 -8.87 10.64
C VAL A 34 -9.97 -8.13 11.97
N ARG A 35 -8.83 -7.45 12.20
CA ARG A 35 -8.61 -6.66 13.42
C ARG A 35 -9.56 -5.46 13.51
N LEU A 36 -9.82 -4.78 12.40
CA LEU A 36 -10.76 -3.66 12.34
C LEU A 36 -12.21 -4.12 12.60
N ALA A 37 -12.60 -5.29 12.11
CA ALA A 37 -13.90 -5.88 12.36
C ALA A 37 -14.09 -6.19 13.86
N ASP A 38 -13.06 -6.72 14.54
CA ASP A 38 -13.10 -6.92 15.99
C ASP A 38 -13.28 -5.61 16.76
N TYR A 39 -12.60 -4.53 16.35
CA TYR A 39 -12.80 -3.20 16.94
C TYR A 39 -14.19 -2.63 16.64
N PHE A 40 -14.74 -2.89 15.46
CA PHE A 40 -16.08 -2.44 15.11
C PHE A 40 -17.16 -3.12 15.95
N ILE A 41 -17.10 -4.46 16.02
CA ILE A 41 -18.14 -5.30 16.63
C ILE A 41 -18.04 -5.24 18.16
N ASN A 42 -16.85 -5.39 18.73
CA ASN A 42 -16.71 -5.55 20.18
C ASN A 42 -16.60 -4.22 20.94
N HIS A 43 -16.11 -3.16 20.28
CA HIS A 43 -15.89 -1.86 20.93
C HIS A 43 -16.87 -0.76 20.47
N GLY A 44 -17.82 -1.09 19.59
CA GLY A 44 -18.85 -0.14 19.11
C GLY A 44 -18.26 1.10 18.42
N VAL A 45 -17.08 0.94 17.82
CA VAL A 45 -16.30 2.06 17.27
C VAL A 45 -17.03 2.68 16.09
N GLY A 46 -17.26 4.00 16.13
CA GLY A 46 -17.90 4.72 15.05
C GLY A 46 -17.14 4.62 13.72
N LEU A 47 -17.88 4.58 12.61
CA LEU A 47 -17.37 4.44 11.24
C LEU A 47 -16.28 5.48 10.89
N THR A 48 -16.38 6.69 11.42
CA THR A 48 -15.40 7.76 11.26
C THR A 48 -14.04 7.42 11.88
N LEU A 49 -14.04 6.78 13.06
CA LEU A 49 -12.80 6.37 13.71
C LEU A 49 -12.16 5.20 12.94
N LEU A 50 -12.98 4.27 12.46
CA LEU A 50 -12.55 3.17 11.59
C LEU A 50 -11.84 3.65 10.32
N ALA A 51 -12.41 4.64 9.63
CA ALA A 51 -11.79 5.22 8.44
C ALA A 51 -10.44 5.88 8.78
N LYS A 52 -10.36 6.61 9.90
CA LYS A 52 -9.10 7.17 10.41
C LYS A 52 -8.07 6.08 10.71
N MET A 53 -8.45 5.02 11.44
CA MET A 53 -7.56 3.91 11.76
C MET A 53 -7.07 3.21 10.50
N THR A 54 -7.94 2.94 9.53
CA THR A 54 -7.57 2.38 8.24
C THR A 54 -6.52 3.25 7.54
N SER A 55 -6.74 4.57 7.53
CA SER A 55 -5.80 5.52 6.90
C SER A 55 -4.44 5.53 7.61
N TYR A 56 -4.40 5.51 8.94
CA TYR A 56 -3.15 5.46 9.69
C TYR A 56 -2.41 4.14 9.50
N ILE A 57 -3.14 3.03 9.47
CA ILE A 57 -2.59 1.70 9.19
C ILE A 57 -1.98 1.66 7.78
N SER A 58 -2.68 2.20 6.79
CA SER A 58 -2.16 2.27 5.42
C SER A 58 -0.86 3.09 5.35
N ALA A 59 -0.80 4.23 6.05
CA ALA A 59 0.41 5.05 6.14
C ALA A 59 1.55 4.35 6.89
N ALA A 60 1.25 3.52 7.90
CA ALA A 60 2.23 2.75 8.63
C ALA A 60 2.89 1.65 7.78
N PHE A 61 2.19 1.15 6.75
CA PHE A 61 2.74 0.16 5.83
C PHE A 61 3.52 0.74 4.66
N LEU A 62 3.39 2.04 4.35
CA LEU A 62 4.14 2.69 3.27
C LEU A 62 5.66 2.42 3.31
N PRO A 63 6.35 2.52 4.47
CA PRO A 63 7.79 2.26 4.57
C PRO A 63 8.19 0.82 4.23
N VAL A 64 7.26 -0.13 4.35
CA VAL A 64 7.48 -1.56 4.04
C VAL A 64 7.06 -1.87 2.61
N VAL A 65 5.93 -1.31 2.15
CA VAL A 65 5.40 -1.57 0.81
C VAL A 65 6.25 -0.91 -0.27
N MET A 66 6.79 0.29 -0.02
CA MET A 66 7.69 0.98 -0.95
C MET A 66 8.91 0.12 -1.36
N PRO A 67 9.75 -0.40 -0.45
CA PRO A 67 10.88 -1.22 -0.85
C PRO A 67 10.46 -2.57 -1.45
N VAL A 68 9.41 -3.20 -0.94
CA VAL A 68 8.95 -4.50 -1.45
C VAL A 68 8.40 -4.38 -2.88
N SER A 69 7.60 -3.36 -3.16
CA SER A 69 7.09 -3.10 -4.50
C SER A 69 8.20 -2.72 -5.48
N PHE A 70 9.24 -2.03 -5.01
CA PHE A 70 10.41 -1.73 -5.81
C PHE A 70 11.21 -2.99 -6.15
N LEU A 71 11.46 -3.88 -5.18
CA LEU A 71 12.15 -5.16 -5.40
C LEU A 71 11.44 -6.08 -6.39
N VAL A 72 10.10 -6.02 -6.45
CA VAL A 72 9.31 -6.79 -7.42
C VAL A 72 9.30 -6.15 -8.81
N ALA A 73 9.57 -4.84 -8.89
CA ALA A 73 9.57 -4.08 -10.13
C ALA A 73 10.91 -4.10 -10.88
N THR A 74 12.01 -4.40 -10.18
CA THR A 74 13.37 -4.54 -10.72
C THR A 74 13.69 -5.97 -11.08
#